data_AF-A0A2A2QXB3-F1
#
_entry.id   AF-A0A2A2QXB3-F1
#
_cell.length_a   1.000
_cell.length_b   1.000
_cell.length_c   1.000
_cell.angle_alpha   90.00
_cell.angle_beta   90.00
_cell.angle_gamma   90.00
#
_symmetry.space_group_name_H-M   'P 1'
#
loop_
_entity.id
_entity.type
_entity.pdbx_description
1 polymer ?
#
loop_
_entity_poly.entity_id
_entity_poly.type
_entity_poly.pdbx_seq_one_letter_code
_entity_poly.pdbx_strand_id
1 'polypeptide(L)'
;MTEEKKAGQKTVAQRVEQFGRVVDQRLGPLFAAQGVPYPPERIVFVGIKKDKQLEVHAAGKGQELRLIRSYPILCASGKLGPKLREGDRQVPEGLYAIQLLNPNSLYHLSLRVNYPNDFDRVQGAKDGRTQLGGDIMIHGKNVSIGCLAMGDDAAEDLFILAARSGIKNIRVILTPVDFRKETVTAAQLGQPAWVQGLYADIARELIGLK
;
A
#
# COMPACT_ATOMS: atom_id res chain seq x y z
N MET A 1 24.33 2.33 -16.21
CA MET A 1 23.73 2.06 -17.54
C MET A 1 22.52 2.95 -17.66
N THR A 2 22.62 3.96 -18.51
CA THR A 2 21.62 5.01 -18.72
C THR A 2 20.48 4.45 -19.56
N GLU A 3 19.28 4.35 -18.98
CA GLU A 3 18.07 4.00 -19.74
C GLU A 3 17.75 5.12 -20.75
N GLU A 4 17.80 4.78 -22.03
CA GLU A 4 17.32 5.64 -23.11
C GLU A 4 15.81 5.87 -22.95
N LYS A 5 15.43 7.15 -22.80
CA LYS A 5 14.03 7.58 -22.69
C LYS A 5 13.29 7.32 -24.00
N LYS A 6 12.19 6.57 -23.97
CA LYS A 6 11.17 6.63 -25.03
C LYS A 6 10.47 7.99 -24.99
N ALA A 7 10.34 8.65 -26.14
CA ALA A 7 9.71 9.97 -26.26
C ALA A 7 8.31 9.99 -25.61
N GLY A 8 8.04 10.97 -24.76
CA GLY A 8 6.74 11.19 -24.11
C GLY A 8 6.56 10.62 -22.68
N GLN A 9 7.47 9.76 -22.20
CA GLN A 9 7.39 9.24 -20.82
C GLN A 9 7.93 10.26 -19.79
N LYS A 10 7.21 10.39 -18.66
CA LYS A 10 7.61 11.23 -17.53
C LYS A 10 8.47 10.46 -16.53
N THR A 11 9.47 11.11 -15.94
CA THR A 11 10.24 10.56 -14.82
C THR A 11 9.54 10.81 -13.48
N VAL A 12 9.95 10.12 -12.42
CA VAL A 12 9.49 10.41 -11.05
C VAL A 12 9.75 11.88 -10.68
N ALA A 13 10.94 12.40 -10.98
CA ALA A 13 11.29 13.79 -10.70
C ALA A 13 10.35 14.79 -11.41
N GLN A 14 9.99 14.54 -12.67
CA GLN A 14 9.05 15.37 -13.41
C GLN A 14 7.63 15.30 -12.82
N ARG A 15 7.22 14.15 -12.29
CA ARG A 15 5.93 14.05 -11.57
C ARG A 15 5.97 14.78 -10.24
N VAL A 16 7.11 14.77 -9.54
CA VAL A 16 7.31 15.57 -8.32
C VAL A 16 7.23 17.06 -8.60
N GLU A 17 7.82 17.54 -9.69
CA GLU A 17 7.68 18.92 -10.12
C GLU A 17 6.22 19.26 -10.48
N GLN A 18 5.54 18.36 -11.19
CA GLN A 18 4.16 18.55 -11.64
C GLN A 18 3.15 18.62 -10.49
N PHE A 19 3.21 17.70 -9.53
CA PHE A 19 2.18 17.54 -8.49
C PHE A 19 2.64 17.98 -7.10
N GLY A 20 3.94 18.22 -6.89
CA GLY A 20 4.51 18.52 -5.58
C GLY A 20 3.79 19.66 -4.87
N ARG A 21 3.57 20.78 -5.56
CA ARG A 21 2.92 21.96 -4.96
C ARG A 21 1.48 21.69 -4.51
N VAL A 22 0.68 20.97 -5.28
CA VAL A 22 -0.71 20.70 -4.90
C VAL A 22 -0.77 19.68 -3.75
N VAL A 23 0.13 18.69 -3.76
CA VAL A 23 0.27 17.75 -2.65
C VAL A 23 0.77 18.46 -1.38
N ASP A 24 1.69 19.42 -1.49
CA ASP A 24 2.18 20.21 -0.35
C ASP A 24 1.03 20.96 0.33
N GLN A 25 0.13 21.54 -0.45
CA GLN A 25 -1.05 22.24 0.05
C GLN A 25 -2.03 21.30 0.76
N ARG A 26 -2.17 20.04 0.29
CA ARG A 26 -3.06 19.05 0.90
C ARG A 26 -2.46 18.41 2.15
N LEU A 27 -1.19 18.04 2.14
CA LEU A 27 -0.56 17.25 3.20
C LEU A 27 0.19 18.10 4.22
N GLY A 28 0.84 19.19 3.82
CA GLY A 28 1.66 20.02 4.70
C GLY A 28 0.96 20.41 6.01
N PRO A 29 -0.28 20.95 5.98
CA PRO A 29 -1.03 21.27 7.19
C PRO A 29 -1.32 20.07 8.10
N LEU A 30 -1.55 18.89 7.53
CA LEU A 30 -1.83 17.66 8.29
C LEU A 30 -0.59 17.15 9.02
N PHE A 31 0.57 17.18 8.35
CA PHE A 31 1.85 16.85 8.96
C PHE A 31 2.20 17.83 10.08
N ALA A 32 2.03 19.14 9.84
CA ALA A 32 2.26 20.17 10.84
C ALA A 32 1.37 19.98 12.08
N ALA A 33 0.08 19.68 11.88
CA ALA A 33 -0.86 19.42 12.99
C ALA A 33 -0.48 18.20 13.85
N GLN A 34 0.20 17.21 13.25
CA GLN A 34 0.68 16.01 13.97
C GLN A 34 2.11 16.17 14.52
N GLY A 35 2.77 17.32 14.30
CA GLY A 35 4.17 17.52 14.70
C GLY A 35 5.16 16.61 13.99
N VAL A 36 4.81 16.10 12.80
CA VAL A 36 5.66 15.19 12.00
C VAL A 36 6.34 15.99 10.89
N PRO A 37 7.66 15.86 10.69
CA PRO A 37 8.36 16.47 9.57
C PRO A 37 7.78 16.07 8.21
N TYR A 38 7.79 17.01 7.27
CA TYR A 38 7.32 16.80 5.91
C TYR A 38 8.43 17.22 4.91
N PRO A 39 9.03 16.28 4.16
CA PRO A 39 8.71 14.84 4.10
C PRO A 39 9.12 14.06 5.36
N PRO A 40 8.38 13.01 5.74
CA PRO A 40 8.71 12.17 6.89
C PRO A 40 9.86 11.20 6.59
N GLU A 41 10.51 10.72 7.64
CA GLU A 41 11.57 9.70 7.53
C GLU A 41 11.02 8.29 7.40
N ARG A 42 9.86 8.01 8.00
CA ARG A 42 9.21 6.69 7.97
C ARG A 42 7.74 6.83 7.62
N ILE A 43 7.24 5.92 6.79
CA ILE A 43 5.83 5.86 6.37
C ILE A 43 5.32 4.43 6.51
N VAL A 44 4.09 4.27 7.01
CA VAL A 44 3.34 3.02 6.94
C VAL A 44 2.00 3.29 6.27
N PHE A 45 1.75 2.64 5.15
CA PHE A 45 0.42 2.59 4.54
C PHE A 45 -0.34 1.40 5.09
N VAL A 46 -1.56 1.61 5.60
CA VAL A 46 -2.42 0.55 6.15
C VAL A 46 -3.69 0.47 5.32
N GLY A 47 -3.79 -0.52 4.44
CA GLY A 47 -4.99 -0.82 3.67
C GLY A 47 -5.90 -1.79 4.41
N ILE A 48 -7.08 -1.32 4.85
CA ILE A 48 -8.08 -2.09 5.57
C ILE A 48 -9.19 -2.49 4.60
N LYS A 49 -9.24 -3.78 4.24
CA LYS A 49 -10.13 -4.28 3.17
C LYS A 49 -11.61 -4.15 3.52
N LYS A 50 -12.01 -4.55 4.73
CA LYS A 50 -13.40 -4.46 5.20
C LYS A 50 -13.92 -3.02 5.15
N ASP A 51 -13.10 -2.07 5.59
CA ASP A 51 -13.50 -0.67 5.72
C ASP A 51 -13.33 0.11 4.40
N LYS A 52 -12.65 -0.49 3.41
CA LYS A 52 -12.22 0.17 2.18
C LYS A 52 -11.49 1.48 2.47
N GLN A 53 -10.50 1.43 3.36
CA GLN A 53 -9.70 2.58 3.75
C GLN A 53 -8.20 2.31 3.60
N LEU A 54 -7.45 3.35 3.24
CA LEU A 54 -6.00 3.37 3.31
C LEU A 54 -5.58 4.49 4.27
N GLU A 55 -5.01 4.10 5.41
CA GLU A 55 -4.42 5.04 6.36
C GLU A 55 -2.96 5.31 6.00
N VAL A 56 -2.53 6.56 6.18
CA VAL A 56 -1.14 6.99 6.09
C VAL A 56 -0.66 7.34 7.48
N HIS A 57 0.24 6.51 8.01
CA HIS A 57 0.96 6.78 9.24
C HIS A 57 2.37 7.24 8.89
N ALA A 58 2.88 8.24 9.60
CA ALA A 58 4.21 8.77 9.35
C ALA A 58 4.91 9.20 10.64
N ALA A 59 6.24 9.22 10.59
CA ALA A 59 7.11 9.66 11.68
C ALA A 59 8.39 10.32 11.13
N GLY A 60 8.91 11.31 11.86
CA GLY A 60 10.28 11.77 11.74
C GLY A 60 11.27 10.88 12.50
N LYS A 61 12.53 11.31 12.53
CA LYS A 61 13.60 10.62 13.25
C LYS A 61 13.30 10.50 14.73
N GLY A 62 13.31 9.28 15.25
CA GLY A 62 13.07 9.03 16.68
C GLY A 62 11.66 9.38 17.19
N GLN A 63 10.74 9.75 16.30
CA GLN A 63 9.34 10.01 16.65
C GLN A 63 8.51 8.73 16.54
N GLU A 64 7.48 8.60 17.35
CA GLU A 64 6.43 7.59 17.15
C GLU A 64 5.64 7.85 15.86
N LEU A 65 5.00 6.81 15.33
CA LEU A 65 4.10 6.95 14.19
C LEU A 65 2.84 7.72 14.60
N ARG A 66 2.38 8.59 13.70
CA ARG A 66 1.13 9.34 13.84
C ARG A 66 0.28 9.12 12.60
N LEU A 67 -1.03 8.97 12.80
CA LEU A 67 -2.00 8.95 11.71
C LEU A 67 -2.08 10.35 11.09
N ILE A 68 -1.68 10.47 9.82
CA ILE A 68 -1.70 11.74 9.09
C ILE A 68 -3.03 11.91 8.35
N ARG A 69 -3.48 10.85 7.67
CA ARG A 69 -4.69 10.88 6.84
C ARG A 69 -5.24 9.48 6.60
N SER A 70 -6.56 9.37 6.43
CA SER A 70 -7.22 8.18 5.89
C SER A 70 -7.90 8.54 4.56
N TYR A 71 -7.76 7.67 3.56
CA TYR A 71 -8.37 7.80 2.25
C TYR A 71 -9.35 6.67 2.00
N PRO A 72 -10.49 6.92 1.33
CA PRO A 72 -11.32 5.85 0.82
C PRO A 72 -10.59 5.09 -0.31
N ILE A 73 -10.70 3.77 -0.30
CA ILE A 73 -10.37 2.91 -1.44
C ILE A 73 -11.62 2.85 -2.31
N LEU A 74 -11.57 3.52 -3.47
CA LEU A 74 -12.73 3.66 -4.36
C LEU A 74 -13.12 2.33 -5.02
N CYS A 75 -12.13 1.51 -5.38
CA CYS A 75 -12.36 0.19 -5.92
C CYS A 75 -11.22 -0.76 -5.54
N ALA A 76 -11.59 -1.93 -5.03
CA ALA A 76 -10.71 -3.06 -4.79
C ALA A 76 -11.51 -4.33 -5.04
N SER A 77 -10.88 -5.33 -5.68
CA SER A 77 -11.53 -6.61 -5.93
C SER A 77 -11.38 -7.56 -4.75
N GLY A 78 -12.32 -8.50 -4.67
CA GLY A 78 -12.25 -9.61 -3.76
C GLY A 78 -13.05 -9.43 -2.47
N LYS A 79 -12.85 -10.40 -1.58
CA LYS A 79 -13.41 -10.47 -0.21
C LYS A 79 -12.28 -10.56 0.82
N LEU A 80 -12.64 -10.68 2.09
CA LEU A 80 -11.68 -10.97 3.15
C LEU A 80 -10.98 -12.32 2.88
N GLY A 81 -9.67 -12.34 3.10
CA GLY A 81 -8.77 -13.43 2.75
C GLY A 81 -7.63 -12.96 1.81
N PRO A 82 -6.43 -13.55 1.89
CA PRO A 82 -5.31 -13.16 1.05
C PRO A 82 -5.53 -13.53 -0.42
N LYS A 83 -4.70 -12.95 -1.29
CA LYS A 83 -4.51 -13.40 -2.67
C LYS A 83 -3.68 -14.68 -2.68
N LEU A 84 -4.19 -15.73 -3.30
CA LEU A 84 -3.55 -17.06 -3.32
C LEU A 84 -3.06 -17.45 -4.72
N ARG A 85 -3.67 -16.94 -5.79
CA ARG A 85 -3.25 -17.28 -7.15
C ARG A 85 -3.54 -16.17 -8.16
N GLU A 86 -2.90 -16.25 -9.31
CA GLU A 86 -3.26 -15.41 -10.44
C GLU A 86 -4.74 -15.60 -10.82
N GLY A 87 -5.41 -14.51 -11.20
CA GLY A 87 -6.81 -14.55 -11.62
C GLY A 87 -7.87 -14.73 -10.53
N ASP A 88 -7.50 -14.89 -9.24
CA ASP A 88 -8.46 -15.00 -8.13
C ASP A 88 -9.19 -13.70 -7.77
N ARG A 89 -8.84 -12.58 -8.42
CA ARG A 89 -9.40 -11.23 -8.21
C ARG A 89 -9.34 -10.78 -6.74
N GLN A 90 -8.33 -11.22 -6.00
CA GLN A 90 -8.09 -10.77 -4.62
C GLN A 90 -7.01 -9.69 -4.56
N VAL A 91 -7.20 -8.68 -3.70
CA VAL A 91 -6.08 -7.90 -3.15
C VAL A 91 -5.38 -8.75 -2.07
N PRO A 92 -4.04 -8.82 -2.04
CA PRO A 92 -3.33 -9.58 -1.03
C PRO A 92 -3.53 -9.03 0.39
N GLU A 93 -3.25 -9.87 1.39
CA GLU A 93 -3.24 -9.50 2.81
C GLU A 93 -1.88 -9.91 3.35
N GLY A 94 -1.20 -9.01 4.08
CA GLY A 94 0.15 -9.23 4.57
C GLY A 94 0.97 -7.96 4.76
N LEU A 95 2.27 -8.18 4.98
CA LEU A 95 3.27 -7.15 5.22
C LEU A 95 4.14 -7.00 3.97
N TYR A 96 4.15 -5.81 3.40
CA TYR A 96 4.75 -5.52 2.11
C TYR A 96 5.62 -4.26 2.14
N ALA A 97 6.36 -4.07 1.06
CA ALA A 97 7.12 -2.87 0.75
C ALA A 97 6.69 -2.32 -0.62
N ILE A 98 7.05 -1.07 -0.89
CA ILE A 98 6.93 -0.50 -2.23
C ILE A 98 8.14 -0.91 -3.07
N GLN A 99 7.87 -1.64 -4.15
CA GLN A 99 8.91 -2.14 -5.06
C GLN A 99 9.34 -1.06 -6.06
N LEU A 100 8.40 -0.30 -6.62
CA LEU A 100 8.69 0.78 -7.57
C LEU A 100 7.59 1.83 -7.60
N LEU A 101 7.95 3.01 -8.09
CA LEU A 101 7.03 4.08 -8.46
C LEU A 101 6.86 4.08 -9.99
N ASN A 102 5.62 4.06 -10.46
CA ASN A 102 5.30 4.15 -11.88
C ASN A 102 4.70 5.52 -12.22
N PRO A 103 5.50 6.47 -12.74
CA PRO A 103 5.05 7.80 -13.14
C PRO A 103 4.20 7.81 -14.42
N ASN A 104 4.12 6.70 -15.15
CA ASN A 104 3.43 6.60 -16.45
C ASN A 104 2.30 5.55 -16.38
N SER A 105 1.63 5.46 -15.23
CA SER A 105 0.48 4.57 -15.07
C SER A 105 -0.63 4.94 -16.05
N LEU A 106 -1.24 3.94 -16.68
CA LEU A 106 -2.49 4.12 -17.44
C LEU A 106 -3.66 4.58 -16.53
N TYR A 107 -3.48 4.48 -15.20
CA TYR A 107 -4.40 4.90 -14.16
C TYR A 107 -3.86 6.08 -13.35
N HIS A 108 -3.28 7.09 -14.03
CA HIS A 108 -2.70 8.33 -13.48
C HIS A 108 -1.28 8.19 -12.89
N LEU A 109 -1.17 7.76 -11.64
CA LEU A 109 0.09 7.46 -10.93
C LEU A 109 -0.09 6.15 -10.17
N SER A 110 1.00 5.41 -9.94
CA SER A 110 0.89 4.19 -9.15
C SER A 110 2.16 3.79 -8.42
N LEU A 111 1.97 3.11 -7.29
CA LEU A 111 3.01 2.45 -6.51
C LEU A 111 2.83 0.94 -6.64
N ARG A 112 3.89 0.21 -6.95
CA ARG A 112 3.87 -1.26 -7.00
C ARG A 112 4.19 -1.81 -5.61
N VAL A 113 3.30 -2.64 -5.09
CA VAL A 113 3.51 -3.44 -3.88
C VAL A 113 4.38 -4.65 -4.26
N ASN A 114 5.33 -5.05 -3.41
CA ASN A 114 6.22 -6.19 -3.66
C ASN A 114 5.56 -7.57 -3.51
N TYR A 115 4.27 -7.69 -3.84
CA TYR A 115 3.58 -8.97 -3.92
C TYR A 115 3.86 -9.67 -5.27
N PRO A 116 4.07 -11.00 -5.29
CA PRO A 116 4.30 -11.86 -4.12
C PRO A 116 5.66 -11.55 -3.49
N ASN A 117 5.73 -11.51 -2.16
CA ASN A 117 6.98 -11.42 -1.41
C ASN A 117 7.48 -12.83 -1.03
N ASP A 118 8.55 -12.93 -0.23
CA ASP A 118 9.11 -14.23 0.17
C ASP A 118 8.13 -15.06 0.99
N PHE A 119 7.34 -14.42 1.86
CA PHE A 119 6.30 -15.10 2.63
C PHE A 119 5.25 -15.71 1.69
N ASP A 120 4.73 -14.93 0.73
CA ASP A 120 3.74 -15.42 -0.23
C ASP A 120 4.27 -16.60 -1.06
N ARG A 121 5.54 -16.53 -1.49
CA ARG A 121 6.21 -17.60 -2.23
C ARG A 121 6.35 -18.87 -1.41
N VAL A 122 6.77 -18.76 -0.16
CA VAL A 122 6.94 -19.91 0.75
C VAL A 122 5.58 -20.57 1.02
N GLN A 123 4.54 -19.80 1.34
CA GLN A 123 3.21 -20.38 1.55
C GLN A 123 2.62 -20.94 0.25
N GLY A 124 2.88 -20.28 -0.88
CA GLY A 124 2.56 -20.77 -2.22
C GLY A 124 3.11 -22.16 -2.47
N ALA A 125 4.42 -22.34 -2.28
CA ALA A 125 5.09 -23.62 -2.45
C ALA A 125 4.52 -24.72 -1.51
N LYS A 126 4.27 -24.39 -0.23
CA LYS A 126 3.68 -25.32 0.73
C LYS A 126 2.27 -25.78 0.35
N ASP A 127 1.48 -24.89 -0.25
CA ASP A 127 0.14 -25.19 -0.73
C ASP A 127 0.14 -25.83 -2.15
N GLY A 128 1.31 -26.07 -2.76
CA GLY A 128 1.43 -26.56 -4.14
C GLY A 128 1.01 -25.54 -5.20
N ARG A 129 0.93 -24.25 -4.86
CA ARG A 129 0.56 -23.14 -5.76
C ARG A 129 1.81 -22.57 -6.44
N THR A 130 1.87 -22.68 -7.76
CA THR A 130 3.01 -22.18 -8.57
C THR A 130 2.75 -20.84 -9.26
N GLN A 131 1.48 -20.44 -9.42
CA GLN A 131 1.08 -19.21 -10.11
C GLN A 131 0.39 -18.25 -9.12
N LEU A 132 1.18 -17.46 -8.40
CA LEU A 132 0.68 -16.49 -7.42
C LEU A 132 0.14 -15.20 -8.06
N GLY A 133 0.54 -14.93 -9.30
CA GLY A 133 0.32 -13.67 -9.98
C GLY A 133 1.30 -12.59 -9.50
N GLY A 134 0.91 -11.32 -9.64
CA GLY A 134 1.74 -10.17 -9.28
C GLY A 134 0.98 -8.86 -9.50
N ASP A 135 1.74 -7.79 -9.78
CA ASP A 135 1.26 -6.48 -10.24
C ASP A 135 0.15 -5.86 -9.37
N ILE A 136 0.35 -5.93 -8.06
CA ILE A 136 -0.52 -5.27 -7.09
C ILE A 136 -0.12 -3.80 -6.99
N MET A 137 -1.01 -2.93 -7.47
CA MET A 137 -0.78 -1.48 -7.53
C MET A 137 -1.68 -0.73 -6.56
N ILE A 138 -1.16 0.36 -5.98
CA ILE A 138 -1.94 1.43 -5.39
C ILE A 138 -1.93 2.56 -6.41
N HIS A 139 -3.08 2.91 -6.98
CA HIS A 139 -3.14 3.79 -8.15
C HIS A 139 -4.32 4.76 -8.15
N GLY A 140 -4.30 5.72 -9.08
CA GLY A 140 -5.38 6.70 -9.28
C GLY A 140 -6.62 6.12 -9.94
N LYS A 141 -7.51 6.97 -10.44
CA LYS A 141 -8.82 6.57 -10.98
C LYS A 141 -9.65 5.73 -9.99
N ASN A 142 -10.79 5.21 -10.45
CA ASN A 142 -11.81 4.57 -9.63
C ASN A 142 -12.22 3.16 -10.11
N VAL A 143 -11.42 2.53 -10.98
CA VAL A 143 -11.68 1.21 -11.55
C VAL A 143 -10.55 0.23 -11.23
N SER A 144 -10.87 -0.99 -10.83
CA SER A 144 -9.88 -2.02 -10.48
C SER A 144 -10.44 -3.44 -10.64
N ILE A 145 -9.57 -4.39 -11.02
CA ILE A 145 -9.84 -5.85 -11.03
C ILE A 145 -8.94 -6.64 -10.07
N GLY A 146 -8.19 -5.96 -9.18
CA GLY A 146 -7.23 -6.60 -8.28
C GLY A 146 -6.23 -5.67 -7.58
N CYS A 147 -6.27 -4.37 -7.88
CA CYS A 147 -5.45 -3.31 -7.27
C CYS A 147 -6.25 -2.45 -6.28
N LEU A 148 -5.59 -1.51 -5.62
CA LEU A 148 -6.24 -0.48 -4.80
C LEU A 148 -6.38 0.81 -5.62
N ALA A 149 -7.60 1.08 -6.12
CA ALA A 149 -7.91 2.34 -6.81
C ALA A 149 -8.30 3.41 -5.78
N MET A 150 -7.54 4.50 -5.74
CA MET A 150 -7.60 5.52 -4.69
C MET A 150 -8.25 6.84 -5.14
N GLY A 151 -8.46 7.02 -6.44
CA GLY A 151 -8.71 8.35 -7.02
C GLY A 151 -7.41 9.13 -7.21
N ASP A 152 -7.45 10.12 -8.12
CA ASP A 152 -6.23 10.78 -8.60
C ASP A 152 -5.52 11.60 -7.50
N ASP A 153 -6.25 12.39 -6.71
CA ASP A 153 -5.68 13.17 -5.60
C ASP A 153 -4.97 12.30 -4.56
N ALA A 154 -5.59 11.18 -4.16
CA ALA A 154 -4.99 10.27 -3.20
C ALA A 154 -3.76 9.57 -3.79
N ALA A 155 -3.82 9.18 -5.07
CA ALA A 155 -2.67 8.58 -5.75
C ALA A 155 -1.50 9.56 -5.90
N GLU A 156 -1.77 10.84 -6.19
CA GLU A 156 -0.77 11.90 -6.17
C GLU A 156 -0.14 12.06 -4.78
N ASP A 157 -0.97 12.18 -3.75
CA ASP A 157 -0.51 12.35 -2.37
C ASP A 157 0.44 11.21 -1.96
N LEU A 158 0.03 9.96 -2.21
CA LEU A 158 0.82 8.77 -1.90
C LEU A 158 2.10 8.66 -2.75
N PHE A 159 2.02 8.97 -4.04
CA PHE A 159 3.16 8.88 -4.96
C PHE A 159 4.22 9.92 -4.64
N ILE A 160 3.82 11.18 -4.42
CA ILE A 160 4.74 12.28 -4.10
C ILE A 160 5.37 12.08 -2.73
N LEU A 161 4.58 11.66 -1.74
CA LEU A 161 5.10 11.33 -0.42
C LEU A 161 6.15 10.20 -0.52
N ALA A 162 5.86 9.15 -1.28
CA ALA A 162 6.79 8.05 -1.50
C ALA A 162 8.06 8.47 -2.26
N ALA A 163 7.93 9.34 -3.25
CA ALA A 163 9.05 9.83 -4.04
C ALA A 163 10.02 10.69 -3.20
N ARG A 164 9.49 11.53 -2.31
CA ARG A 164 10.30 12.44 -1.47
C ARG A 164 10.89 11.74 -0.25
N SER A 165 10.16 10.84 0.40
CA SER A 165 10.65 10.09 1.55
C SER A 165 11.50 8.87 1.17
N GLY A 166 11.40 8.40 -0.07
CA GLY A 166 12.11 7.23 -0.59
C GLY A 166 11.39 5.91 -0.27
N ILE A 167 11.20 5.07 -1.29
CA ILE A 167 10.40 3.83 -1.19
C ILE A 167 10.91 2.83 -0.14
N LYS A 168 12.21 2.85 0.16
CA LYS A 168 12.83 1.99 1.19
C LYS A 168 12.36 2.31 2.62
N ASN A 169 11.80 3.49 2.82
CA ASN A 169 11.31 3.97 4.11
C ASN A 169 9.80 3.72 4.28
N ILE A 170 9.19 2.98 3.35
CA ILE A 170 7.75 2.73 3.31
C ILE A 170 7.47 1.26 3.57
N ARG A 171 6.63 1.01 4.56
CA ARG A 171 5.99 -0.28 4.79
C ARG A 171 4.53 -0.21 4.37
N VAL A 172 4.00 -1.33 3.91
CA VAL A 172 2.58 -1.47 3.56
C VAL A 172 2.01 -2.64 4.35
N ILE A 173 0.93 -2.39 5.08
CA ILE A 173 0.15 -3.41 5.77
C ILE A 173 -1.18 -3.51 5.04
N LEU A 174 -1.47 -4.66 4.44
CA LEU A 174 -2.79 -4.94 3.86
C LEU A 174 -3.49 -5.94 4.78
N THR A 175 -4.60 -5.51 5.39
CA THR A 175 -5.27 -6.26 6.45
C THR A 175 -6.74 -6.54 6.08
N PRO A 176 -7.29 -7.73 6.43
CA PRO A 176 -8.71 -8.00 6.20
C PRO A 176 -9.62 -7.02 6.95
N VAL A 177 -9.30 -6.78 8.22
CA VAL A 177 -10.07 -5.95 9.15
C VAL A 177 -9.13 -5.05 9.95
N ASP A 178 -9.69 -4.07 10.67
CA ASP A 178 -8.90 -3.34 11.65
C ASP A 178 -8.70 -4.19 12.92
N PHE A 179 -7.59 -4.93 12.98
CA PHE A 179 -7.27 -5.77 14.16
C PHE A 179 -7.05 -5.00 15.47
N ARG A 180 -7.01 -3.66 15.42
CA ARG A 180 -7.01 -2.82 16.63
C ARG A 180 -8.41 -2.70 17.25
N LYS A 181 -9.47 -3.07 16.51
CA LYS A 181 -10.89 -2.91 16.88
C LYS A 181 -11.66 -4.23 16.88
N GLU A 182 -11.30 -5.16 16.02
CA GLU A 182 -12.03 -6.43 15.86
C GLU A 182 -11.10 -7.60 15.55
N THR A 183 -11.64 -8.81 15.54
CA THR A 183 -10.88 -10.02 15.20
C THR A 183 -11.60 -10.83 14.14
N VAL A 184 -10.82 -11.53 13.33
CA VAL A 184 -11.30 -12.52 12.37
C VAL A 184 -10.27 -13.64 12.29
N THR A 185 -10.74 -14.87 12.10
CA THR A 185 -9.90 -16.07 12.03
C THR A 185 -9.86 -16.64 10.62
N ALA A 186 -8.80 -17.37 10.29
CA ALA A 186 -8.68 -18.06 9.01
C ALA A 186 -9.84 -19.04 8.78
N ALA A 187 -10.25 -19.76 9.84
CA ALA A 187 -11.34 -20.72 9.79
C ALA A 187 -12.69 -20.07 9.44
N GLN A 188 -13.01 -18.91 10.05
CA GLN A 188 -14.23 -18.14 9.73
C GLN A 188 -14.29 -17.72 8.26
N LEU A 189 -13.15 -17.47 7.63
CA LEU A 189 -13.05 -17.04 6.25
C LEU A 189 -12.81 -18.20 5.26
N GLY A 190 -12.79 -19.45 5.73
CA GLY A 190 -12.49 -20.62 4.91
C GLY A 190 -11.09 -20.56 4.28
N GLN A 191 -10.12 -19.96 4.98
CA GLN A 191 -8.75 -19.78 4.50
C GLN A 191 -7.82 -20.90 5.00
N PRO A 192 -6.67 -21.13 4.33
CA PRO A 192 -5.66 -22.07 4.80
C PRO A 192 -5.23 -21.80 6.25
N ALA A 193 -4.90 -22.84 7.01
CA ALA A 193 -4.57 -22.71 8.43
C ALA A 193 -3.40 -21.73 8.71
N TRP A 194 -2.43 -21.65 7.79
CA TRP A 194 -1.30 -20.73 7.92
C TRP A 194 -1.72 -19.24 7.93
N VAL A 195 -2.90 -18.91 7.39
CA VAL A 195 -3.44 -17.54 7.41
C VAL A 195 -3.71 -17.06 8.83
N GLN A 196 -3.95 -17.97 9.78
CA GLN A 196 -4.10 -17.58 11.19
C GLN A 196 -2.80 -16.98 11.75
N GLY A 197 -1.64 -17.53 11.37
CA GLY A 197 -0.33 -16.99 11.73
C GLY A 197 -0.09 -15.63 11.07
N LEU A 198 -0.42 -15.51 9.79
CA LEU A 198 -0.37 -14.23 9.07
C LEU A 198 -1.20 -13.15 9.78
N TYR A 199 -2.43 -13.45 10.19
CA TYR A 199 -3.29 -12.50 10.88
C TYR A 199 -2.74 -12.10 12.27
N ALA A 200 -2.12 -13.03 12.99
CA ALA A 200 -1.42 -12.71 14.23
C ALA A 200 -0.24 -11.74 14.00
N ASP A 201 0.52 -11.93 12.92
CA ASP A 201 1.64 -11.03 12.57
C ASP A 201 1.15 -9.64 12.14
N ILE A 202 0.12 -9.57 11.31
CA ILE A 202 -0.52 -8.29 10.92
C ILE A 202 -1.06 -7.56 12.15
N ALA A 203 -1.77 -8.26 13.05
CA ALA A 203 -2.31 -7.66 14.26
C ALA A 203 -1.21 -7.08 15.15
N ARG A 204 -0.08 -7.80 15.32
CA ARG A 204 1.08 -7.33 16.08
C ARG A 204 1.64 -6.03 15.51
N GLU A 205 1.81 -5.96 14.19
CA GLU A 205 2.31 -4.75 13.51
C GLU A 205 1.33 -3.58 13.63
N LEU A 206 0.02 -3.82 13.51
CA LEU A 206 -1.00 -2.79 13.66
C LEU A 206 -1.07 -2.21 15.08
N ILE A 207 -0.95 -3.06 16.10
CA ILE A 207 -0.94 -2.63 17.50
C ILE A 207 0.33 -1.81 17.80
N GLY A 208 1.46 -2.19 17.20
CA GLY A 208 2.74 -1.50 17.32
C GLY A 208 2.88 -0.19 16.53
N LEU A 209 1.83 0.26 15.83
CA LEU A 209 1.80 1.60 15.22
C LEU A 209 1.61 2.72 16.26
N LYS A 210 1.27 2.36 17.51
CA LYS A 210 1.13 3.30 18.63
C LYS A 210 2.48 3.59 19.27
#